data_AF-A0A377JFD3-F1
#
_entry.id   AF-A0A377JFD3-F1
#
_cell.length_a   1.000
_cell.length_b   1.000
_cell.length_c   1.000
_cell.angle_alpha   90.00
_cell.angle_beta   90.00
_cell.angle_gamma   90.00
#
_symmetry.space_group_name_H-M   'P 1'
#
loop_
_entity.id
_entity.type
_entity.pdbx_description
1 polymer ?
#
loop_
_entity_poly.entity_id
_entity_poly.type
_entity_poly.pdbx_seq_one_letter_code
_entity_poly.pdbx_strand_id
1 'polypeptide(L)'
;MKKIILTIIYILTLSGCGLEQDSYLVRWWNGNIPTKLSDKKEKIWDICFEETKYLPENTKEEKEKADMELNNCLHEKGFWD
;
A
#
# COMPACT_ATOMS: atom_id res chain seq x y z
N MET A 1 18.83 -36.51 -21.43
CA MET A 1 18.77 -35.03 -21.34
C MET A 1 17.35 -34.49 -21.18
N LYS A 2 16.38 -34.84 -22.04
CA LYS A 2 14.99 -34.34 -21.97
C LYS A 2 14.27 -34.63 -20.64
N LYS A 3 14.49 -35.83 -20.05
CA LYS A 3 13.88 -36.23 -18.77
C LYS A 3 14.38 -35.41 -17.57
N ILE A 4 15.67 -35.08 -17.52
CA ILE A 4 16.27 -34.31 -16.42
C ILE A 4 15.72 -32.87 -16.40
N ILE A 5 15.57 -32.26 -17.58
CA ILE A 5 14.98 -30.92 -17.71
C ILE A 5 13.53 -30.91 -17.21
N LEU A 6 12.74 -31.93 -17.58
CA LEU A 6 11.35 -32.07 -17.09
C LEU A 6 11.29 -32.27 -15.57
N THR A 7 12.22 -33.04 -15.01
CA THR A 7 12.32 -33.22 -13.55
C THR A 7 12.70 -31.92 -12.84
N ILE A 8 13.62 -31.12 -13.40
CA ILE A 8 13.99 -29.81 -12.84
C ILE A 8 12.80 -28.84 -12.89
N ILE A 9 12.07 -28.78 -14.01
CA ILE A 9 10.86 -27.96 -14.13
C ILE A 9 9.81 -28.40 -13.11
N TYR A 10 9.60 -29.70 -12.96
CA TYR A 10 8.65 -30.26 -11.99
C TYR A 10 9.02 -29.90 -10.54
N ILE A 11 10.29 -30.02 -10.18
CA ILE A 11 10.79 -29.63 -8.86
C ILE A 11 10.60 -28.13 -8.63
N LEU A 12 10.93 -27.27 -9.61
CA LEU A 12 10.73 -25.82 -9.51
C LEU A 12 9.26 -25.44 -9.36
N THR A 13 8.35 -26.17 -10.02
CA THR A 13 6.89 -25.94 -9.87
C THR A 13 6.34 -26.44 -8.54
N LEU A 14 6.90 -27.52 -7.96
CA LEU A 14 6.50 -28.00 -6.63
C LEU A 14 7.15 -27.22 -5.48
N SER A 15 8.38 -26.73 -5.67
CA SER A 15 9.10 -25.88 -4.72
C SER A 15 8.69 -24.42 -4.82
N GLY A 16 7.88 -24.07 -5.83
CA GLY A 16 7.12 -22.82 -5.90
C GLY A 16 6.11 -22.81 -4.77
N CYS A 17 6.62 -22.57 -3.56
CA CYS A 17 5.89 -22.08 -2.40
C CYS A 17 4.78 -21.19 -2.93
N GLY A 18 3.53 -21.64 -2.78
CA GLY A 18 2.38 -21.05 -3.43
C GLY A 18 2.46 -19.55 -3.26
N LEU A 19 2.57 -18.82 -4.37
CA LEU A 19 2.37 -17.38 -4.33
C LEU A 19 1.02 -17.22 -3.68
N GLU A 20 1.05 -16.80 -2.42
CA GLU A 20 -0.13 -16.65 -1.60
C GLU A 20 -1.07 -15.82 -2.47
N GLN A 21 -2.26 -16.35 -2.77
CA GLN A 21 -3.19 -15.71 -3.71
C GLN A 21 -3.54 -14.28 -3.25
N ASP A 22 -3.26 -14.00 -1.99
CA ASP A 22 -3.42 -12.72 -1.31
C ASP A 22 -2.18 -11.82 -1.29
N SER A 23 -1.05 -12.27 -1.84
CA SER A 23 0.14 -11.45 -1.96
C SER A 23 -0.15 -10.22 -2.82
N TYR A 24 0.44 -9.08 -2.43
CA TYR A 24 0.27 -7.80 -3.14
C TYR A 24 0.60 -7.92 -4.64
N LEU A 25 1.64 -8.69 -4.99
CA LEU A 25 2.04 -8.93 -6.38
C LEU A 25 0.96 -9.63 -7.20
N VAL A 26 0.33 -10.68 -6.64
CA VAL A 26 -0.73 -11.43 -7.32
C VAL A 26 -2.00 -10.60 -7.44
N ARG A 27 -2.36 -9.84 -6.39
CA ARG A 27 -3.47 -8.87 -6.42
C ARG A 27 -3.26 -7.78 -7.47
N TRP A 28 -2.05 -7.22 -7.56
CA TRP A 28 -1.66 -6.24 -8.58
C TRP A 28 -1.76 -6.82 -9.99
N TRP A 29 -1.20 -8.02 -10.21
CA TRP A 29 -1.23 -8.70 -11.50
C TRP A 29 -2.65 -9.04 -11.98
N ASN A 30 -3.53 -9.42 -11.05
CA ASN A 30 -4.92 -9.76 -11.35
C ASN A 30 -5.85 -8.53 -11.40
N GLY A 31 -5.32 -7.31 -11.22
CA GLY A 31 -6.14 -6.09 -11.15
C GLY A 31 -7.07 -6.02 -9.93
N ASN A 32 -6.88 -6.90 -8.94
CA ASN A 32 -7.63 -6.96 -7.69
C ASN A 32 -6.90 -6.20 -6.57
N ILE A 33 -6.43 -4.99 -6.88
CA ILE A 33 -5.90 -4.10 -5.86
C ILE A 33 -7.11 -3.50 -5.14
N PRO A 34 -7.20 -3.57 -3.81
CA PRO A 34 -8.20 -2.82 -3.07
C PRO A 34 -7.97 -1.32 -3.33
N THR A 35 -8.71 -0.76 -4.28
CA THR A 35 -8.66 0.67 -4.63
C THR A 35 -9.50 1.50 -3.68
N LYS A 36 -10.45 0.85 -2.99
CA LYS A 36 -11.33 1.51 -2.04
C LYS A 36 -10.70 1.51 -0.65
N LEU A 37 -10.38 2.71 -0.19
CA LEU A 37 -10.08 2.97 1.20
C LEU A 37 -11.28 2.52 2.06
N SER A 38 -11.05 1.96 3.24
CA SER A 38 -12.19 1.63 4.11
C SER A 38 -12.89 2.91 4.54
N ASP A 39 -14.22 2.86 4.75
CA ASP A 39 -15.01 4.01 5.19
C ASP A 39 -14.43 4.68 6.46
N LYS A 40 -13.75 3.91 7.31
CA LYS A 40 -13.01 4.42 8.48
C LYS A 40 -11.81 5.26 8.06
N LYS A 41 -10.96 4.73 7.18
CA LYS A 41 -9.75 5.42 6.71
C LYS A 41 -10.13 6.66 5.87
N GLU A 42 -11.21 6.60 5.10
CA GLU A 42 -11.75 7.76 4.36
C GLU A 42 -12.15 8.90 5.30
N LYS A 43 -12.91 8.60 6.37
CA LYS A 43 -13.25 9.60 7.39
C LYS A 43 -12.04 10.19 8.09
N ILE A 44 -11.03 9.37 8.40
CA ILE A 44 -9.80 9.85 9.04
C ILE A 44 -9.06 10.80 8.09
N TRP A 45 -8.96 10.44 6.81
CA TRP A 45 -8.35 11.29 5.79
C TRP A 45 -9.05 12.64 5.68
N ASP A 46 -10.39 12.64 5.57
CA ASP A 46 -11.17 13.87 5.44
C ASP A 46 -10.99 14.80 6.64
N ILE A 47 -10.98 14.25 7.86
CA ILE A 47 -10.77 15.03 9.08
C ILE A 47 -9.37 15.65 9.08
N CYS A 48 -8.33 14.86 8.85
CA CYS A 48 -6.96 15.36 8.89
C CYS A 48 -6.68 16.36 7.77
N PHE A 49 -7.23 16.14 6.58
CA PHE A 49 -7.13 17.10 5.48
C PHE A 49 -7.81 18.43 5.82
N GLU A 50 -9.03 18.39 6.37
CA GLU A 50 -9.74 19.60 6.80
C GLU A 50 -9.02 20.34 7.93
N GLU A 51 -8.35 19.62 8.84
CA GLU A 51 -7.52 20.18 9.90
C GLU A 51 -6.23 20.82 9.37
N THR A 52 -5.68 20.40 8.23
CA THR A 52 -4.40 20.92 7.71
C THR A 52 -4.53 21.82 6.47
N LYS A 53 -5.71 21.90 5.83
CA LYS A 53 -5.90 22.63 4.56
C LYS A 53 -5.56 24.12 4.59
N TYR A 54 -5.48 24.73 5.77
CA TYR A 54 -5.19 26.15 5.94
C TYR A 54 -3.69 26.43 6.13
N LEU A 55 -2.86 25.40 6.24
CA LEU A 55 -1.42 25.57 6.39
C LEU A 55 -0.81 26.19 5.13
N PRO A 56 0.18 27.08 5.27
CA PRO A 56 0.87 27.64 4.12
C PRO A 56 1.67 26.55 3.41
N GLU A 57 1.74 26.63 2.08
CA GLU A 57 2.53 25.72 1.24
C GLU A 57 3.31 26.48 0.14
N ASN A 58 3.60 27.77 0.37
CA ASN A 58 4.19 28.64 -0.65
C ASN A 58 5.69 28.33 -0.86
N THR A 59 6.35 27.82 0.17
CA THR A 59 7.75 27.38 0.14
C THR A 59 7.87 25.87 0.35
N LYS A 60 9.03 25.31 0.00
CA LYS A 60 9.32 23.89 0.22
C LYS A 60 9.28 23.53 1.71
N GLU A 61 9.82 24.38 2.57
CA GLU A 61 9.83 24.17 4.03
C GLU A 61 8.41 24.21 4.62
N GLU A 62 7.59 25.17 4.18
CA GLU A 62 6.18 25.25 4.59
C GLU A 62 5.41 24.01 4.16
N LYS A 63 5.62 23.54 2.93
CA LYS A 63 4.99 22.31 2.42
C LYS A 63 5.43 21.07 3.20
N GLU A 64 6.74 20.91 3.46
CA GLU A 64 7.24 19.80 4.27
C GLU A 64 6.65 19.81 5.68
N LYS A 65 6.43 20.99 6.26
CA LYS A 65 5.77 21.14 7.55
C LYS A 65 4.28 20.78 7.49
N ALA A 66 3.55 21.23 6.47
CA ALA A 66 2.15 20.88 6.26
C ALA A 66 1.96 19.36 6.05
N ASP A 67 2.82 18.75 5.24
CA ASP A 67 2.85 17.29 5.02
C ASP A 67 3.16 16.53 6.33
N MET A 68 4.05 17.07 7.16
CA MET A 68 4.37 16.49 8.47
C MET A 68 3.19 16.57 9.44
N GLU A 69 2.50 17.71 9.51
CA GLU A 69 1.30 17.88 10.34
C GLU A 69 0.17 16.95 9.91
N LEU A 70 -0.07 16.82 8.58
CA LEU A 70 -1.04 15.88 8.02
C LEU A 70 -0.70 14.43 8.41
N ASN A 71 0.55 14.01 8.24
CA ASN A 71 0.99 12.66 8.58
C ASN A 71 0.87 12.35 10.08
N ASN A 72 1.17 13.32 10.94
CA ASN A 72 0.99 13.18 12.39
C ASN A 72 -0.49 12.95 12.74
N CYS A 73 -1.40 13.74 12.17
CA CYS A 73 -2.83 13.55 12.36
C CYS A 73 -3.30 12.15 11.91
N LEU A 74 -2.86 11.70 10.73
CA LEU A 74 -3.19 10.37 10.21
C LEU A 74 -2.69 9.25 11.13
N HIS A 75 -1.49 9.41 11.70
CA HIS A 75 -0.91 8.45 12.64
C HIS A 75 -1.67 8.44 13.97
N GLU A 76 -1.96 9.60 14.56
CA GLU A 76 -2.70 9.72 15.82
C GLU A 76 -4.11 9.11 15.74
N LYS A 77 -4.78 9.24 14.59
CA LYS A 77 -6.12 8.68 14.37
C LYS A 77 -6.12 7.23 13.87
N GLY A 78 -4.95 6.58 13.79
CA GLY A 78 -4.82 5.17 13.43
C GLY A 78 -5.15 4.86 11.96
N PHE A 79 -4.77 5.74 11.04
CA PHE A 79 -4.92 5.50 9.60
C PHE A 79 -4.03 4.35 9.11
N TRP A 80 -2.86 4.18 9.75
CA TRP A 80 -1.85 3.18 9.39
C TRP A 80 -1.97 1.86 10.17
N ASP A 81 -2.82 1.84 11.19
CA ASP A 81 -3.23 0.63 11.89
C ASP A 81 -4.14 -0.26 11.01
#